data_AF-A0A9P0HCK0-F1
#
_entry.id   AF-A0A9P0HCK0-F1
#
_cell.length_a   1.000
_cell.length_b   1.000
_cell.length_c   1.000
_cell.angle_alpha   90.00
_cell.angle_beta   90.00
_cell.angle_gamma   90.00
#
_symmetry.space_group_name_H-M   'P 1'
#
loop_
_entity.id
_entity.type
_entity.pdbx_description
1 polymer ?
#
loop_
_entity_poly.entity_id
_entity_poly.type
_entity_poly.pdbx_seq_one_letter_code
_entity_poly.pdbx_strand_id
1 'polypeptide(L)'
;MLRYNEAGGDGRFFLEGHCRVAGFGLAMWERRGALLHQHHSLPGYGCHRKSWLGGSAICFVTEKEPTSPCSGDSGSPLVCGDRQVGIASQMYSSERCDLFFLSEVPRSGCGLEGSVSVYTYIRPVLNCMRKYLGTIIPKKPSHC
;
A
#
# COMPACT_ATOMS: atom_id res chain seq x y z
N MET A 1 12.35 9.23 -0.43
CA MET A 1 11.67 10.38 0.22
C MET A 1 10.56 10.84 -0.71
N LEU A 2 9.32 11.06 -0.25
CA LEU A 2 8.23 11.50 -1.12
C LEU A 2 8.60 12.83 -1.78
N ARG A 3 8.75 12.83 -3.11
CA ARG A 3 8.89 14.06 -3.88
C ARG A 3 7.56 14.36 -4.53
N TYR A 4 7.03 15.54 -4.23
CA TYR A 4 5.88 16.06 -4.98
C TYR A 4 6.40 16.49 -6.35
N ASN A 5 5.78 16.00 -7.42
CA ASN A 5 6.11 16.45 -8.76
C ASN A 5 5.16 17.61 -9.12
N GLU A 6 5.60 18.84 -8.87
CA GLU A 6 4.85 20.06 -9.20
C GLU A 6 4.72 20.27 -10.72
N ALA A 7 5.53 19.60 -11.54
CA ALA A 7 5.59 19.84 -12.98
C ALA A 7 4.39 19.30 -13.79
N GLY A 8 3.46 18.55 -13.16
CA GLY A 8 2.39 17.85 -13.87
C GLY A 8 0.96 18.29 -13.59
N GLY A 9 0.71 19.24 -12.67
CA GLY A 9 -0.64 19.75 -12.34
C GLY A 9 -1.65 18.73 -11.78
N ASP A 10 -1.29 17.44 -11.66
CA ASP A 10 -2.24 16.34 -11.44
C ASP A 10 -2.16 15.71 -10.02
N GLY A 11 -1.52 16.40 -9.07
CA GLY A 11 -1.47 15.97 -7.66
C GLY A 11 -0.76 14.63 -7.38
N ARG A 12 0.03 14.13 -8.35
CA ARG A 12 0.77 12.86 -8.22
C ARG A 12 2.06 13.05 -7.44
N PHE A 13 2.25 12.27 -6.38
CA PHE A 13 3.50 12.22 -5.61
C PHE A 13 4.29 10.98 -6.03
N PHE A 14 5.61 11.07 -6.10
CA PHE A 14 6.47 9.91 -6.35
C PHE A 14 7.15 9.47 -5.06
N LEU A 15 7.02 8.18 -4.75
CA LEU A 15 7.82 7.54 -3.71
C LEU A 15 9.16 7.12 -4.30
N GLU A 16 10.18 7.93 -4.08
CA GLU A 16 11.56 7.49 -4.33
C GLU A 16 11.98 6.47 -3.26
N GLY A 17 12.30 5.26 -3.70
CA GLY A 17 12.96 4.21 -2.93
C GLY A 17 12.29 2.83 -3.05
N HIS A 18 13.04 1.80 -2.70
CA HIS A 18 12.50 0.45 -2.56
C HIS A 18 11.58 0.39 -1.34
N CYS A 19 10.31 0.10 -1.58
CA CYS A 19 9.31 -0.08 -0.53
C CYS A 19 9.06 -1.58 -0.32
N ARG A 20 8.73 -1.94 0.90
CA ARG A 20 8.47 -3.31 1.33
C ARG A 20 7.20 -3.35 2.16
N VAL A 21 6.45 -4.41 1.99
CA VAL A 21 5.28 -4.75 2.81
C VAL A 21 5.45 -6.19 3.25
N ALA A 22 5.19 -6.46 4.52
CA ALA A 22 5.27 -7.80 5.06
C ALA A 22 3.99 -8.11 5.84
N GLY A 23 3.50 -9.34 5.69
CA GLY A 23 2.25 -9.76 6.28
C GLY A 23 2.09 -11.28 6.32
N PHE A 24 0.99 -11.70 6.92
CA PHE A 24 0.58 -13.10 7.05
C PHE A 24 -0.63 -13.42 6.19
N GLY A 25 -0.97 -12.53 5.24
CA GLY A 25 -2.01 -12.78 4.27
C GLY A 25 -1.71 -13.99 3.40
N LEU A 26 -2.63 -14.24 2.47
CA LEU A 26 -2.39 -15.25 1.46
C LEU A 26 -1.16 -14.88 0.64
N ALA A 27 -0.36 -15.89 0.29
CA ALA A 27 0.63 -15.71 -0.76
C ALA A 27 -0.08 -15.53 -2.11
N MET A 28 0.69 -15.22 -3.16
CA MET A 28 0.17 -15.09 -4.52
C MET A 28 -0.80 -16.22 -4.89
N TRP A 29 -1.77 -15.90 -5.76
CA TRP A 29 -2.77 -16.88 -6.23
C TRP A 29 -3.57 -17.51 -5.08
N GLU A 30 -3.75 -16.76 -3.98
CA GLU A 30 -4.53 -17.17 -2.81
C GLU A 30 -3.98 -18.42 -2.09
N ARG A 31 -2.69 -18.72 -2.26
CA ARG A 31 -2.07 -19.84 -1.54
C ARG A 31 -1.98 -19.52 -0.05
N ARG A 32 -2.56 -20.39 0.78
CA ARG A 32 -2.44 -20.25 2.24
C ARG A 32 -0.98 -20.41 2.64
N GLY A 33 -0.46 -19.40 3.34
CA GLY A 33 0.81 -19.46 4.05
C GLY A 33 0.56 -19.12 5.52
N ALA A 34 1.17 -19.87 6.43
CA ALA A 34 1.18 -19.54 7.86
C ALA A 34 2.42 -18.71 8.25
N LEU A 35 3.31 -18.46 7.29
CA LEU A 35 4.58 -17.80 7.51
C LEU A 35 4.50 -16.34 7.09
N LEU A 36 5.21 -15.49 7.84
CA LEU A 36 5.45 -14.11 7.45
C LEU A 36 6.16 -14.11 6.10
N HIS A 37 5.64 -13.33 5.16
CA HIS A 37 6.25 -13.15 3.87
C HIS A 37 6.30 -11.67 3.52
N GLN A 38 7.24 -11.30 2.65
CA GLN A 38 7.52 -9.93 2.28
C GLN A 38 7.42 -9.77 0.78
N HIS A 39 6.79 -8.68 0.35
CA HIS A 39 6.72 -8.25 -1.03
C HIS A 39 7.53 -6.97 -1.24
N HIS A 40 8.20 -6.90 -2.38
CA HIS A 40 8.88 -5.69 -2.83
C HIS A 40 7.91 -4.90 -3.69
N SER A 41 7.68 -3.65 -3.35
CA SER A 41 6.92 -2.74 -4.20
C SER A 41 7.91 -1.89 -4.99
N LEU A 42 7.74 -1.89 -6.31
CA LEU A 42 8.43 -0.99 -7.27
C LEU A 42 8.09 0.49 -6.97
N PRO A 43 8.63 1.51 -7.65
CA PRO A 43 8.31 2.90 -7.35
C PRO A 43 6.80 3.17 -7.39
N GLY A 44 6.25 3.63 -6.26
CA GLY A 44 4.83 3.93 -6.12
C GLY A 44 4.50 5.35 -6.54
N TYR A 45 3.28 5.56 -7.00
CA TYR A 45 2.74 6.89 -7.31
C TYR A 45 1.53 7.21 -6.44
N GLY A 46 1.35 8.49 -6.13
CA GLY A 46 0.18 8.98 -5.41
C GLY A 46 -1.07 8.87 -6.29
N CYS A 47 -2.12 8.26 -5.75
CA CYS A 47 -3.44 8.28 -6.37
C CYS A 47 -4.36 9.22 -5.59
N HIS A 48 -4.95 10.18 -6.28
CA HIS A 48 -5.99 11.01 -5.68
C HIS A 48 -7.35 10.33 -5.85
N ARG A 49 -7.93 9.84 -4.75
CA ARG A 49 -9.34 9.43 -4.77
C ARG A 49 -10.21 10.68 -4.78
N LYS A 50 -11.11 10.86 -5.77
CA LYS A 50 -12.05 11.99 -5.81
C LYS A 50 -13.22 11.87 -4.82
N SER A 51 -13.37 10.75 -4.10
CA SER A 51 -14.52 10.51 -3.21
C SER A 51 -14.18 10.57 -1.72
N TRP A 52 -14.89 11.49 -1.04
CA TRP A 52 -15.27 11.60 0.38
C TRP A 52 -14.22 11.54 1.49
N LEU A 53 -12.98 11.18 1.20
CA LEU A 53 -11.83 11.47 2.05
C LEU A 53 -10.83 12.18 1.13
N GLY A 54 -10.54 13.45 1.39
CA GLY A 54 -9.38 14.17 0.81
C GLY A 54 -8.04 13.56 1.27
N GLY A 55 -7.96 12.24 1.36
CA GLY A 55 -6.85 11.46 1.86
C GLY A 55 -6.02 10.96 0.70
N SER A 56 -4.78 11.41 0.62
CA SER A 56 -3.80 10.88 -0.32
C SER A 56 -3.67 9.36 -0.15
N ALA A 57 -3.75 8.61 -1.25
CA ALA A 57 -3.42 7.20 -1.25
C ALA A 57 -2.09 7.00 -1.98
N ILE A 58 -1.38 5.93 -1.60
CA ILE A 58 -0.22 5.44 -2.34
C ILE A 58 -0.67 4.22 -3.15
N CYS A 59 -0.33 4.21 -4.43
CA CYS A 59 -0.61 3.09 -5.32
C CYS A 59 0.68 2.49 -5.88
N PHE A 60 0.63 1.18 -6.08
CA PHE A 60 1.62 0.44 -6.84
C PHE A 60 0.90 -0.42 -7.86
N VAL A 61 1.30 -0.33 -9.12
CA VAL A 61 0.87 -1.26 -10.16
C VAL A 61 1.78 -2.47 -10.07
N THR A 62 1.18 -3.65 -9.99
CA THR A 62 1.88 -4.92 -10.10
C THR A 62 2.32 -5.08 -11.55
N GLU A 63 3.63 -5.09 -11.79
CA GLU A 63 4.23 -5.41 -13.09
C GLU A 63 4.41 -6.94 -13.23
N LYS A 64 5.07 -7.40 -14.30
CA LYS A 64 5.25 -8.82 -14.67
C LYS A 64 5.73 -9.77 -13.56
N GLU A 65 6.36 -9.26 -12.50
CA GLU A 65 6.79 -10.07 -11.36
C GLU A 65 5.74 -10.04 -10.24
N PRO A 66 5.28 -11.22 -9.77
CA PRO A 66 4.06 -11.31 -8.98
C PRO A 66 4.31 -11.06 -7.49
N THR A 67 4.68 -9.84 -7.11
CA THR A 67 4.77 -9.46 -5.69
C THR A 67 3.76 -8.37 -5.37
N SER A 68 2.62 -8.78 -4.81
CA SER A 68 1.61 -7.86 -4.29
C SER A 68 1.12 -8.33 -2.93
N PRO A 69 0.70 -7.42 -2.05
CA PRO A 69 -0.17 -7.75 -0.93
C PRO A 69 -1.39 -8.56 -1.39
N CYS A 70 -1.93 -9.35 -0.47
CA CYS A 70 -3.13 -10.13 -0.70
C CYS A 70 -4.15 -10.05 0.43
N SER A 71 -5.25 -10.80 0.29
CA SER A 71 -6.24 -11.01 1.33
C SER A 71 -5.56 -11.43 2.64
N GLY A 72 -5.80 -10.67 3.71
CA GLY A 72 -5.16 -10.85 5.01
C GLY A 72 -3.94 -9.94 5.27
N ASP A 73 -3.40 -9.27 4.24
CA ASP A 73 -2.34 -8.27 4.44
C ASP A 73 -2.90 -6.88 4.77
N SER A 74 -4.22 -6.67 4.73
CA SER A 74 -4.84 -5.40 5.16
C SER A 74 -4.39 -5.01 6.58
N GLY A 75 -3.89 -3.79 6.74
CA GLY A 75 -3.28 -3.31 7.99
C GLY A 75 -1.76 -3.44 8.03
N SER A 76 -1.14 -4.20 7.11
CA SER A 76 0.31 -4.39 7.08
C SER A 76 1.06 -3.09 6.79
N PRO A 77 2.24 -2.89 7.41
CA PRO A 77 3.01 -1.68 7.22
C PRO A 77 3.71 -1.66 5.86
N LEU A 78 3.50 -0.59 5.09
CA LEU A 78 4.33 -0.26 3.94
C LEU A 78 5.51 0.57 4.42
N VAL A 79 6.71 0.00 4.31
CA VAL A 79 7.97 0.60 4.77
C VAL A 79 8.84 0.94 3.58
N CYS A 80 9.25 2.20 3.45
CA CYS A 80 10.21 2.64 2.44
C CYS A 80 11.45 3.17 3.16
N GLY A 81 12.61 2.57 2.88
CA GLY A 81 13.81 2.80 3.70
C GLY A 81 13.62 2.27 5.13
N ASP A 82 13.68 3.17 6.11
CA ASP A 82 13.55 2.93 7.55
C ASP A 82 12.21 3.42 8.14
N ARG A 83 11.29 3.90 7.31
CA ARG A 83 10.04 4.55 7.75
C ARG A 83 8.82 3.87 7.17
N GLN A 84 7.82 3.67 8.03
CA GLN A 84 6.47 3.38 7.57
C GLN A 84 5.90 4.62 6.89
N VAL A 85 5.38 4.46 5.67
CA VAL A 85 4.75 5.53 4.90
C VAL A 85 3.29 5.24 4.57
N GLY A 86 2.90 3.97 4.62
CA GLY A 86 1.56 3.53 4.27
C GLY A 86 1.06 2.36 5.13
N ILE A 87 -0.24 2.12 5.03
CA ILE A 87 -0.91 0.95 5.59
C ILE A 87 -1.64 0.25 4.44
N ALA A 88 -1.38 -1.04 4.23
CA ALA A 88 -2.04 -1.82 3.19
C ALA A 88 -3.56 -1.79 3.41
N SER A 89 -4.32 -1.51 2.35
CA SER A 89 -5.76 -1.31 2.46
C SER A 89 -6.53 -2.22 1.49
N GLN A 90 -6.44 -1.94 0.19
CA GLN A 90 -7.30 -2.53 -0.84
C GLN A 90 -6.49 -2.85 -2.10
N MET A 91 -7.02 -3.71 -2.97
CA MET A 91 -6.46 -4.02 -4.28
C MET A 91 -7.55 -3.84 -5.36
N TYR A 92 -7.17 -3.30 -6.52
CA TYR A 92 -8.04 -3.10 -7.67
C TYR A 92 -7.38 -3.61 -8.95
N SER A 93 -8.09 -3.57 -10.08
CA SER A 93 -7.49 -3.73 -11.42
C SER A 93 -7.06 -2.36 -11.98
N SER A 94 -5.96 -2.30 -12.73
CA SER A 94 -5.44 -1.09 -13.39
C SER A 94 -6.35 -0.62 -14.53
N GLU A 95 -7.06 -1.53 -15.19
CA GLU A 95 -8.15 -1.20 -16.12
C GLU A 95 -9.30 -0.43 -15.44
N ARG A 96 -9.29 -0.39 -14.10
CA ARG A 96 -10.26 0.29 -13.23
C ARG A 96 -9.63 1.43 -12.43
N CYS A 97 -8.46 1.93 -12.85
CA CYS A 97 -7.89 3.18 -12.33
C CYS A 97 -8.70 4.43 -12.73
N ASP A 98 -9.77 4.27 -13.51
CA ASP A 98 -10.83 5.28 -13.60
C ASP A 98 -11.83 5.06 -12.45
N LEU A 99 -11.74 5.91 -11.43
CA LEU A 99 -12.41 5.80 -10.13
C LEU A 99 -13.94 5.89 -10.17
N PHE A 100 -14.55 5.91 -11.36
CA PHE A 100 -15.99 6.04 -11.58
C PHE A 100 -16.75 4.71 -11.69
N PHE A 101 -16.07 3.59 -11.94
CA PHE A 101 -16.74 2.30 -12.16
C PHE A 101 -16.20 1.20 -11.23
N LEU A 102 -16.76 1.17 -10.02
CA LEU A 102 -16.56 0.09 -9.05
C LEU A 102 -17.51 -1.07 -9.37
N SER A 103 -17.07 -2.04 -10.14
CA SER A 103 -17.56 -3.42 -10.05
C SER A 103 -16.43 -4.32 -9.54
N GLU A 104 -16.74 -5.48 -8.94
CA GLU A 104 -15.76 -6.41 -8.36
C GLU A 104 -14.88 -7.07 -9.43
N VAL A 105 -13.59 -7.31 -9.13
CA VAL A 105 -12.67 -7.99 -10.07
C VAL A 105 -13.12 -9.45 -10.18
N PRO A 106 -13.17 -10.05 -11.37
CA PRO A 106 -13.43 -11.48 -11.47
C PRO A 106 -12.36 -12.23 -10.66
N ARG A 107 -12.80 -13.00 -9.67
CA ARG A 107 -11.98 -13.87 -8.80
C ARG A 107 -10.98 -14.67 -9.66
N SER A 108 -9.71 -14.89 -9.29
CA SER A 108 -9.15 -15.10 -7.96
C SER A 108 -7.61 -15.02 -8.05
N GLY A 109 -6.98 -14.15 -7.25
CA GLY A 109 -5.52 -14.10 -7.17
C GLY A 109 -4.95 -12.69 -6.97
N CYS A 110 -4.05 -12.58 -6.00
CA CYS A 110 -3.15 -11.44 -5.87
C CYS A 110 -1.89 -11.70 -6.68
N GLY A 111 -1.18 -10.64 -7.07
CA GLY A 111 0.01 -10.72 -7.92
C GLY A 111 -0.29 -10.76 -9.42
N LEU A 112 -1.53 -10.44 -9.82
CA LEU A 112 -1.91 -10.30 -11.23
C LEU A 112 -1.24 -9.06 -11.82
N GLU A 113 -0.63 -9.21 -12.99
CA GLU A 113 -0.12 -8.07 -13.78
C GLU A 113 -1.27 -7.07 -14.02
N GLY A 114 -0.99 -5.79 -13.80
CA GLY A 114 -2.02 -4.75 -13.85
C GLY A 114 -2.91 -4.69 -12.61
N SER A 115 -2.72 -5.49 -11.56
CA SER A 115 -3.39 -5.17 -10.29
C SER A 115 -2.79 -3.91 -9.64
N VAL A 116 -3.61 -3.16 -8.91
CA VAL A 116 -3.20 -1.95 -8.20
C VAL A 116 -3.34 -2.18 -6.71
N SER A 117 -2.22 -2.18 -6.01
CA SER A 117 -2.17 -2.24 -4.56
C SER A 117 -2.30 -0.84 -3.98
N VAL A 118 -3.28 -0.63 -3.10
CA VAL A 118 -3.60 0.67 -2.51
C VAL A 118 -3.30 0.69 -1.01
N TYR A 119 -2.58 1.73 -0.62
CA TYR A 119 -2.17 1.98 0.74
C TYR A 119 -2.67 3.34 1.22
N THR A 120 -3.15 3.39 2.46
CA THR A 120 -3.48 4.65 3.12
C THR A 120 -2.19 5.40 3.42
N TYR A 121 -2.00 6.61 2.89
CA TYR A 121 -0.85 7.44 3.24
C TYR A 121 -0.97 7.92 4.68
N ILE A 122 -0.01 7.58 5.53
CA ILE A 122 -0.19 7.81 6.98
C ILE A 122 0.14 9.24 7.41
N ARG A 123 0.96 9.99 6.66
CA ARG A 123 1.46 11.30 7.12
C ARG A 123 0.35 12.28 7.51
N PRO A 124 -0.76 12.44 6.75
CA PRO A 124 -1.84 13.36 7.12
C PRO A 124 -2.58 12.96 8.41
N VAL A 125 -2.50 11.68 8.80
CA VAL A 125 -3.23 11.13 9.96
C VAL A 125 -2.32 10.82 11.17
N LEU A 126 -1.01 11.08 11.09
CA LEU A 126 -0.07 10.80 12.18
C LEU A 126 -0.44 11.49 13.49
N ASN A 127 -0.92 12.73 13.45
CA ASN A 127 -1.35 13.45 14.66
C ASN A 127 -2.58 12.80 15.30
N CYS A 128 -3.50 12.28 14.49
CA CYS A 128 -4.65 11.52 14.96
C CYS A 128 -4.20 10.19 15.62
N MET A 129 -3.30 9.45 14.97
CA MET A 129 -2.76 8.19 15.52
C MET A 129 -2.06 8.43 16.88
N ARG A 130 -1.25 9.49 17.01
CA ARG A 130 -0.57 9.84 18.27
C ARG A 130 -1.54 10.12 19.42
N LYS A 131 -2.74 10.65 19.14
CA LYS A 131 -3.77 10.88 20.16
C LYS A 131 -4.22 9.57 20.83
N TYR A 132 -4.29 8.48 20.07
CA TYR A 132 -4.74 7.17 20.58
C TYR A 132 -3.59 6.30 21.10
N LEU A 133 -2.42 6.36 20.47
CA LEU A 133 -1.25 5.58 20.87
C LEU A 133 -0.53 6.19 22.09
N GLY A 134 -0.74 7.48 22.37
CA GLY A 134 -0.03 8.20 23.42
C GLY A 134 1.47 8.25 23.16
N THR A 135 2.26 8.24 24.24
CA THR A 135 3.74 8.24 24.20
C THR A 135 4.35 6.83 24.32
N ILE A 136 3.52 5.79 24.45
CA ILE A 136 3.98 4.44 24.73
C ILE A 136 4.24 3.73 23.40
N ILE A 137 5.44 3.89 22.88
CA ILE A 137 5.98 3.03 21.83
C ILE A 137 6.80 1.95 22.54
N PRO A 138 6.40 0.66 22.49
CA PRO A 138 7.18 -0.42 23.07
C PRO A 138 8.61 -0.39 22.53
N LYS A 139 9.59 -0.68 23.40
CA LYS A 139 10.97 -0.85 22.93
C LYS A 139 11.00 -1.99 21.92
N LYS A 140 11.79 -1.81 20.86
CA LYS A 140 12.04 -2.88 19.88
C LYS A 140 12.56 -4.12 20.64
N PRO A 141 11.93 -5.30 20.49
CA PRO A 141 12.42 -6.52 21.14
C PRO A 141 13.81 -6.90 20.59
N SER A 142 14.60 -7.61 21.39
CA SER A 142 15.95 -8.03 20.98
C SER A 142 15.94 -9.09 19.88
N HIS A 143 14.83 -9.80 19.71
CA HIS A 143 14.63 -10.83 18.70
C HIS A 143 13.24 -10.70 18.07
N CYS A 144 13.12 -11.12 16.81
CA CYS A 144 11.87 -11.26 16.07
C CYS A 144 11.36 -12.69 16.15
#